data_AF-A0A9D7VEI9-F1
#
_entry.id   AF-A0A9D7VEI9-F1
#
_cell.length_a   1.000
_cell.length_b   1.000
_cell.length_c   1.000
_cell.angle_alpha   90.00
_cell.angle_beta   90.00
_cell.angle_gamma   90.00
#
_symmetry.space_group_name_H-M   'P 1'
#
loop_
_entity.id
_entity.type
_entity.pdbx_description
1 polymer ?
#
loop_
_entity_poly.entity_id
_entity_poly.type
_entity_poly.pdbx_seq_one_letter_code
_entity_poly.pdbx_strand_id
1 'polypeptide(L)'
;MPVELTDSLKKLLKETAQQLKGAEKRKFMAQTVMALGHGGQSLAERELGWNRVTISKGIKELTTNITCIDNYRSRGRYKAEIKLPNLLEDIKKLVDLQSQIDPGSKSQPLSKRLSAAQVRHQLIEKFGYNQEELPTLETIRVKLNDLGYSLKRVSNIQSRKSTHNQRNF
;
A
#
# COMPACT_ATOMS: atom_id res chain seq x y z
N MET A 1 0.49 -49.87 -3.25
CA MET A 1 1.93 -49.55 -3.22
C MET A 1 2.08 -48.06 -3.00
N PRO A 2 2.99 -47.58 -2.15
CA PRO A 2 3.25 -46.15 -2.01
C PRO A 2 3.79 -45.61 -3.34
N VAL A 3 3.20 -44.52 -3.84
CA VAL A 3 3.67 -43.86 -5.05
C VAL A 3 4.99 -43.17 -4.72
N GLU A 4 6.09 -43.64 -5.31
CA GLU A 4 7.39 -42.99 -5.19
C GLU A 4 7.56 -41.95 -6.29
N LEU A 5 7.82 -40.70 -5.90
CA LEU A 5 8.12 -39.63 -6.83
C LEU A 5 9.60 -39.66 -7.17
N THR A 6 9.96 -39.69 -8.46
CA THR A 6 11.34 -39.52 -8.91
C THR A 6 11.80 -38.07 -8.70
N ASP A 7 13.09 -37.84 -8.52
CA ASP A 7 13.60 -36.49 -8.26
C ASP A 7 13.37 -35.52 -9.42
N SER A 8 13.42 -36.02 -10.67
CA SER A 8 13.06 -35.23 -11.85
C SER A 8 11.61 -34.77 -11.83
N LEU A 9 10.68 -35.65 -11.43
CA LEU A 9 9.27 -35.32 -11.31
C LEU A 9 9.02 -34.36 -10.14
N LYS A 10 9.67 -34.55 -9.00
CA LYS A 10 9.59 -33.60 -7.87
C LYS A 10 10.01 -32.20 -8.29
N LYS A 11 11.11 -32.09 -9.04
CA LYS A 11 11.61 -30.81 -9.57
C LYS A 11 10.59 -30.15 -10.51
N LEU A 12 10.08 -30.90 -11.49
CA LEU A 12 9.09 -30.42 -12.45
C LEU A 12 7.81 -29.91 -11.75
N LEU A 13 7.29 -30.66 -10.77
CA LEU A 13 6.09 -30.27 -10.03
C LEU A 13 6.33 -28.99 -9.20
N LYS A 14 7.50 -28.87 -8.56
CA LYS A 14 7.88 -27.67 -7.80
C LYS A 14 7.99 -26.45 -8.71
N GLU A 15 8.66 -26.57 -9.84
CA GLU A 15 8.84 -25.49 -10.82
C GLU A 15 7.51 -25.03 -11.40
N THR A 16 6.66 -25.99 -11.83
CA THR A 16 5.31 -25.69 -12.32
C THR A 16 4.49 -24.95 -11.26
N ALA A 17 4.50 -25.42 -10.00
CA ALA A 17 3.79 -24.76 -8.92
C ALA A 17 4.34 -23.36 -8.58
N GLN A 18 5.61 -23.06 -8.86
CA GLN A 18 6.19 -21.74 -8.66
C GLN A 18 5.78 -20.74 -9.75
N GLN A 19 5.57 -21.22 -10.98
CA GLN A 19 5.12 -20.38 -12.10
C GLN A 19 3.65 -19.96 -11.96
N LEU A 20 2.82 -20.82 -11.37
CA LEU A 20 1.41 -20.54 -11.13
C LEU A 20 1.18 -19.62 -9.93
N LYS A 21 0.10 -18.84 -9.94
CA LYS A 21 -0.27 -17.92 -8.86
C LYS A 21 -1.72 -18.15 -8.40
N GLY A 22 -2.00 -17.72 -7.16
CA GLY A 22 -3.36 -17.66 -6.63
C GLY A 22 -4.14 -18.97 -6.76
N ALA A 23 -5.33 -18.88 -7.35
CA ALA A 23 -6.24 -20.02 -7.54
C ALA A 23 -5.68 -21.09 -8.49
N GLU A 24 -4.98 -20.70 -9.56
CA GLU A 24 -4.42 -21.65 -10.53
C GLU A 24 -3.38 -22.57 -9.88
N LYS A 25 -2.53 -22.00 -9.03
CA LYS A 25 -1.57 -22.78 -8.24
C LYS A 25 -2.26 -23.78 -7.33
N ARG A 26 -3.32 -23.36 -6.63
CA ARG A 26 -4.10 -24.25 -5.74
C ARG A 26 -4.78 -25.36 -6.52
N LYS A 27 -5.36 -25.03 -7.68
CA LYS A 27 -5.99 -25.99 -8.58
C LYS A 27 -5.00 -27.06 -9.04
N PHE A 28 -3.83 -26.64 -9.52
CA PHE A 28 -2.76 -27.55 -9.94
C PHE A 28 -2.30 -28.48 -8.80
N MET A 29 -2.03 -27.92 -7.61
CA MET A 29 -1.63 -28.70 -6.44
C MET A 29 -2.71 -29.73 -6.06
N ALA A 30 -3.98 -29.32 -6.06
CA ALA A 30 -5.10 -30.18 -5.73
C ALA A 30 -5.29 -31.31 -6.74
N GLN A 31 -5.24 -31.02 -8.04
CA GLN A 31 -5.31 -32.03 -9.10
C GLN A 31 -4.17 -33.05 -8.99
N THR A 32 -2.94 -32.56 -8.76
CA THR A 32 -1.76 -33.41 -8.57
C THR A 32 -1.97 -34.36 -7.39
N VAL A 33 -2.42 -33.84 -6.25
CA VAL A 33 -2.64 -34.62 -5.03
C VAL A 33 -3.78 -35.63 -5.18
N MET A 34 -4.86 -35.25 -5.87
CA MET A 34 -5.95 -36.19 -6.18
C MET A 34 -5.47 -37.33 -7.07
N ALA A 35 -4.61 -37.06 -8.05
CA ALA A 35 -4.00 -38.08 -8.91
C ALA A 35 -3.05 -39.02 -8.13
N LEU A 36 -2.38 -38.53 -7.09
CA LEU A 36 -1.55 -39.34 -6.19
C LEU A 36 -2.38 -40.27 -5.27
N GLY A 37 -3.68 -40.02 -5.13
CA GLY A 37 -4.59 -40.86 -4.36
C GLY A 37 -4.39 -40.78 -2.84
N HIS A 38 -4.70 -41.87 -2.14
CA HIS A 38 -4.66 -41.91 -0.68
C HIS A 38 -3.25 -41.60 -0.15
N GLY A 39 -3.16 -40.61 0.74
CA GLY A 39 -1.88 -40.19 1.32
C GLY A 39 -1.13 -39.17 0.47
N GLY A 40 -1.68 -38.78 -0.69
CA GLY A 40 -1.08 -37.79 -1.58
C GLY A 40 -0.80 -36.44 -0.91
N GLN A 41 -1.63 -36.00 0.05
CA GLN A 41 -1.36 -34.77 0.82
C GLN A 41 -0.10 -34.89 1.69
N SER A 42 0.05 -36.01 2.40
CA SER A 42 1.22 -36.27 3.24
C SER A 42 2.49 -36.41 2.40
N LEU A 43 2.38 -37.08 1.24
CA LEU A 43 3.48 -37.23 0.29
C LEU A 43 3.89 -35.88 -0.31
N ALA A 44 2.93 -35.06 -0.75
CA ALA A 44 3.19 -33.75 -1.32
C ALA A 44 3.80 -32.77 -0.30
N GLU A 45 3.40 -32.84 0.97
CA GLU A 45 4.07 -32.06 2.00
C GLU A 45 5.52 -32.50 2.20
N ARG A 46 5.76 -33.80 2.35
CA ARG A 46 7.10 -34.36 2.61
C ARG A 46 8.07 -34.14 1.46
N GLU A 47 7.65 -34.45 0.23
CA GLU A 47 8.52 -34.46 -0.94
C GLU A 47 8.54 -33.11 -1.68
N LEU A 48 7.39 -32.44 -1.74
CA LEU A 48 7.21 -31.21 -2.51
C LEU A 48 7.24 -29.94 -1.65
N GLY A 49 7.16 -30.06 -0.32
CA GLY A 49 7.09 -28.92 0.60
C GLY A 49 5.77 -28.15 0.49
N TRP A 50 4.72 -28.77 -0.05
CA TRP A 50 3.45 -28.10 -0.27
C TRP A 50 2.59 -28.06 1.00
N ASN A 51 2.02 -26.90 1.29
CA ASN A 51 1.20 -26.71 2.48
C ASN A 51 -0.17 -27.41 2.34
N ARG A 52 -0.48 -28.33 3.26
CA ARG A 52 -1.73 -29.12 3.27
C ARG A 52 -3.02 -28.27 3.34
N VAL A 53 -2.99 -27.10 3.98
CA VAL A 53 -4.14 -26.18 4.03
C VAL A 53 -4.43 -25.60 2.63
N THR A 54 -3.37 -25.25 1.89
CA THR A 54 -3.49 -24.75 0.52
C THR A 54 -4.04 -25.82 -0.42
N ILE A 55 -3.54 -27.05 -0.29
CA ILE A 55 -4.03 -28.22 -1.03
C ILE A 55 -5.49 -28.48 -0.70
N SER A 56 -5.85 -28.51 0.59
CA SER A 56 -7.23 -28.75 1.04
C SER A 56 -8.21 -27.69 0.55
N LYS A 57 -7.80 -26.42 0.50
CA LYS A 57 -8.57 -25.35 -0.12
C LYS A 57 -8.78 -25.62 -1.62
N GLY A 58 -7.71 -25.96 -2.34
CA GLY A 58 -7.81 -26.29 -3.77
C GLY A 58 -8.68 -27.51 -4.06
N ILE A 59 -8.65 -28.54 -3.21
CA ILE A 59 -9.52 -29.72 -3.35
C ILE A 59 -10.98 -29.32 -3.16
N LYS A 60 -11.30 -28.52 -2.12
CA LYS A 60 -12.66 -28.01 -1.93
C LYS A 60 -13.14 -27.18 -3.12
N GLU A 61 -12.28 -26.29 -3.63
CA GLU A 61 -12.55 -25.48 -4.83
C GLU A 61 -12.86 -26.36 -6.06
N LEU A 62 -12.09 -27.44 -6.27
CA LEU A 62 -12.33 -28.42 -7.33
C LEU A 62 -13.63 -29.20 -7.15
N THR A 63 -13.86 -29.76 -5.96
CA THR A 63 -15.06 -30.59 -5.67
C THR A 63 -16.35 -29.77 -5.78
N THR A 64 -16.33 -28.50 -5.38
CA THR A 64 -17.50 -27.62 -5.43
C THR A 64 -17.62 -26.86 -6.74
N ASN A 65 -16.61 -26.92 -7.61
CA ASN A 65 -16.49 -26.09 -8.80
C ASN A 65 -16.58 -24.57 -8.54
N ILE A 66 -16.21 -24.13 -7.33
CA ILE A 66 -16.19 -22.72 -6.92
C ILE A 66 -14.74 -22.30 -6.69
N THR A 67 -14.29 -21.28 -7.41
CA THR A 67 -12.95 -20.71 -7.21
C THR A 67 -13.00 -19.61 -6.14
N CYS A 68 -12.30 -19.78 -5.02
CA CYS A 68 -12.23 -18.71 -4.02
C CYS A 68 -11.27 -17.60 -4.47
N ILE A 69 -11.80 -16.42 -4.72
CA ILE A 69 -11.00 -15.23 -5.07
C ILE A 69 -10.66 -14.48 -3.77
N ASP A 70 -9.37 -14.26 -3.54
CA ASP A 70 -8.92 -13.53 -2.36
C ASP A 70 -9.17 -12.03 -2.53
N ASN A 71 -10.07 -11.45 -1.74
CA ASN A 71 -10.39 -10.03 -1.78
C ASN A 71 -9.48 -9.22 -0.83
N TYR A 72 -8.19 -9.14 -1.16
CA TYR A 72 -7.22 -8.39 -0.35
C TYR A 72 -7.57 -6.90 -0.24
N ARG A 73 -8.19 -6.32 -1.27
CA ARG A 73 -8.55 -4.89 -1.32
C ARG A 73 -9.61 -4.49 -0.30
N SER A 74 -10.50 -5.42 0.05
CA SER A 74 -11.48 -5.20 1.11
C SER A 74 -10.94 -5.50 2.51
N ARG A 75 -9.70 -5.97 2.65
CA ARG A 75 -9.04 -6.09 3.95
C ARG A 75 -8.44 -4.75 4.35
N GLY A 76 -8.37 -4.52 5.66
CA GLY A 76 -7.72 -3.34 6.24
C GLY A 76 -8.71 -2.34 6.83
N ARG A 77 -8.18 -1.21 7.31
CA ARG A 77 -9.00 -0.13 7.87
C ARG A 77 -9.64 0.68 6.75
N TYR A 78 -10.90 1.05 6.96
CA TYR A 78 -11.60 2.00 6.10
C TYR A 78 -10.84 3.33 6.02
N LYS A 79 -10.92 3.96 4.85
CA LYS A 79 -10.44 5.32 4.62
C LYS A 79 -11.07 6.30 5.63
N ALA A 80 -10.33 7.31 6.06
CA ALA A 80 -10.82 8.31 7.03
C ALA A 80 -12.08 9.01 6.51
N GLU A 81 -12.16 9.20 5.20
CA GLU A 81 -13.26 9.81 4.46
C GLU A 81 -14.58 9.05 4.58
N ILE A 82 -14.54 7.75 4.87
CA ILE A 82 -15.77 6.97 5.12
C ILE A 82 -16.41 7.39 6.45
N LYS A 83 -15.60 7.78 7.43
CA LYS A 83 -16.07 8.28 8.73
C LYS A 83 -16.30 9.79 8.70
N LEU A 84 -15.44 10.52 7.99
CA LEU A 84 -15.41 11.98 7.92
C LEU A 84 -15.52 12.41 6.45
N PRO A 85 -16.74 12.43 5.87
CA PRO A 85 -16.94 12.65 4.43
C PRO A 85 -16.41 14.00 3.94
N ASN A 86 -16.52 15.04 4.77
CA ASN A 86 -16.10 16.41 4.41
C ASN A 86 -14.60 16.66 4.61
N LEU A 87 -13.86 15.71 5.19
CA LEU A 87 -12.47 15.90 5.61
C LEU A 87 -11.56 16.38 4.47
N LEU A 88 -11.70 15.80 3.27
CA LEU A 88 -10.85 16.19 2.14
C LEU A 88 -11.17 17.60 1.63
N GLU A 89 -12.45 17.96 1.63
CA GLU A 89 -12.89 19.28 1.18
C GLU A 89 -12.43 20.36 2.17
N ASP A 90 -12.53 20.07 3.48
CA ASP A 90 -12.11 21.00 4.52
C ASP A 90 -10.58 21.16 4.55
N ILE A 91 -9.82 20.07 4.36
CA ILE A 91 -8.37 20.15 4.14
C ILE A 91 -8.04 21.02 2.93
N LYS A 92 -8.77 20.84 1.81
CA LYS A 92 -8.56 21.62 0.59
C LYS A 92 -8.84 23.10 0.83
N LYS A 93 -9.97 23.44 1.47
CA LYS A 93 -10.33 24.82 1.84
C LYS A 93 -9.22 25.46 2.68
N LEU A 94 -8.70 24.75 3.70
CA LEU A 94 -7.61 25.25 4.54
C LEU A 94 -6.35 25.57 3.75
N VAL A 95 -5.96 24.67 2.84
CA VAL A 95 -4.73 24.84 2.07
C VAL A 95 -4.88 25.92 1.00
N ASP A 96 -6.02 25.97 0.31
CA ASP A 96 -6.30 26.96 -0.74
C ASP A 96 -6.42 28.38 -0.17
N LEU A 97 -7.07 28.55 1.00
CA LEU A 97 -7.11 29.83 1.73
C LEU A 97 -5.71 30.36 2.03
N GLN A 98 -4.80 29.47 2.42
CA GLN A 98 -3.42 29.86 2.74
C GLN A 98 -2.59 30.14 1.47
N SER A 99 -2.91 29.47 0.35
CA SER A 99 -2.22 29.68 -0.94
C SER A 99 -2.55 31.01 -1.60
N GLN A 100 -3.65 31.66 -1.22
CA GLN A 100 -4.07 32.97 -1.74
C GLN A 100 -3.46 34.15 -0.98
N ILE A 101 -2.77 33.89 0.14
CA ILE A 101 -2.11 34.96 0.92
C ILE A 101 -0.82 35.35 0.21
N ASP A 102 -0.73 36.62 -0.19
CA ASP A 102 0.42 37.18 -0.89
C ASP A 102 1.73 36.97 -0.10
N PRO A 103 2.80 36.44 -0.73
CA PRO A 103 4.08 36.18 -0.09
C PRO A 103 4.83 37.46 0.37
N GLY A 104 4.26 38.65 0.15
CA GLY A 104 4.85 39.95 0.45
C GLY A 104 4.39 40.60 1.77
N SER A 105 3.45 40.00 2.51
CA SER A 105 2.97 40.60 3.77
C SER A 105 4.03 40.48 4.88
N LYS A 106 4.68 41.61 5.22
CA LYS A 106 5.82 41.70 6.15
C LYS A 106 5.47 41.49 7.64
N SER A 107 4.22 41.15 7.97
CA SER A 107 3.74 41.13 9.37
C SER A 107 3.52 39.73 9.94
N GLN A 108 3.84 38.65 9.20
CA GLN A 108 3.79 37.28 9.73
C GLN A 108 5.06 36.51 9.35
N PRO A 109 5.67 35.75 10.28
CA PRO A 109 6.84 34.95 9.96
C PRO A 109 6.48 34.02 8.81
N LEU A 110 7.38 33.91 7.83
CA LEU A 110 7.31 33.07 6.64
C LEU A 110 6.88 31.63 6.98
N SER A 111 5.59 31.42 7.20
CA SER A 111 5.06 30.17 7.72
C SER A 111 5.03 29.21 6.55
N LYS A 112 6.09 28.41 6.46
CA LYS A 112 6.04 26.96 6.26
C LYS A 112 4.73 26.50 5.62
N ARG A 113 4.80 26.07 4.36
CA ARG A 113 3.80 25.20 3.72
C ARG A 113 3.12 24.33 4.78
N LEU A 114 1.80 24.45 4.93
CA LEU A 114 1.04 23.93 6.07
C LEU A 114 1.48 22.50 6.40
N SER A 115 2.05 22.33 7.59
CA SER A 115 2.41 21.00 8.08
C SER A 115 1.13 20.22 8.43
N ALA A 116 1.19 18.89 8.36
CA ALA A 116 0.04 18.05 8.75
C ALA A 116 -0.43 18.34 10.21
N ALA A 117 0.48 18.73 11.10
CA ALA A 117 0.14 19.13 12.47
C ALA A 117 -0.70 20.41 12.52
N GLN A 118 -0.32 21.41 11.71
CA GLN A 118 -1.04 22.67 11.63
C GLN A 118 -2.40 22.49 10.94
N VAL A 119 -2.48 21.66 9.90
CA VAL A 119 -3.76 21.29 9.27
C VAL A 119 -4.67 20.61 10.30
N ARG A 120 -4.15 19.65 11.06
CA ARG A 120 -4.93 18.98 12.12
C ARG A 120 -5.47 19.98 13.15
N HIS A 121 -4.64 20.92 13.60
CA HIS A 121 -5.06 21.94 14.56
C HIS A 121 -6.15 22.86 13.98
N GLN A 122 -5.97 23.32 12.75
CA GLN A 122 -6.97 24.19 12.09
C GLN A 122 -8.28 23.47 11.76
N LEU A 123 -8.26 22.16 11.51
CA LEU A 123 -9.48 21.35 11.39
C LEU A 123 -10.27 21.36 12.71
N ILE A 124 -9.61 21.27 13.85
CA ILE A 124 -10.26 21.37 15.16
C ILE A 124 -10.80 22.79 15.38
N GLU A 125 -9.97 23.81 15.17
CA GLU A 125 -10.31 25.20 15.46
C GLU A 125 -11.41 25.77 14.56
N LYS A 126 -11.32 25.54 13.23
CA LYS A 126 -12.18 26.19 12.24
C LYS A 126 -13.38 25.34 11.81
N PHE A 127 -13.25 24.02 11.87
CA PHE A 127 -14.27 23.07 11.41
C PHE A 127 -14.87 22.25 12.57
N GLY A 128 -14.39 22.44 13.81
CA GLY A 128 -15.00 21.85 15.00
C GLY A 128 -14.83 20.33 15.13
N TYR A 129 -13.87 19.73 14.43
CA TYR A 129 -13.63 18.30 14.50
C TYR A 129 -13.17 17.86 15.90
N ASN A 130 -13.68 16.72 16.36
CA ASN A 130 -13.20 16.10 17.60
C ASN A 130 -11.76 15.56 17.42
N GLN A 131 -10.89 15.84 18.39
CA GLN A 131 -9.51 15.37 18.42
C GLN A 131 -9.41 13.84 18.34
N GLU A 132 -10.32 13.10 18.98
CA GLU A 132 -10.27 11.64 19.02
C GLU A 132 -10.71 11.00 17.69
N GLU A 133 -11.60 11.66 16.96
CA GLU A 133 -12.15 11.17 15.70
C GLU A 133 -11.27 11.53 14.50
N LEU A 134 -10.48 12.61 14.63
CA LEU A 134 -9.56 13.04 13.60
C LEU A 134 -8.46 11.99 13.36
N PRO A 135 -8.14 11.73 12.08
CA PRO A 135 -7.11 10.76 11.75
C PRO A 135 -5.72 11.29 12.09
N THR A 136 -4.78 10.38 12.38
CA THR A 136 -3.42 10.71 12.82
C THR A 136 -2.70 11.67 11.88
N LEU A 137 -1.66 12.34 12.38
CA LEU A 137 -0.83 13.25 11.59
C LEU A 137 -0.33 12.63 10.29
N GLU A 138 0.08 11.37 10.33
CA GLU A 138 0.54 10.65 9.13
C GLU A 138 -0.58 10.44 8.12
N THR A 139 -1.80 10.15 8.58
CA THR A 139 -2.95 10.02 7.68
C THR A 139 -3.25 11.36 7.01
N ILE A 140 -3.21 12.47 7.77
CA ILE A 140 -3.40 13.82 7.22
C ILE A 140 -2.30 14.15 6.22
N ARG A 141 -1.04 13.79 6.49
CA ARG A 141 0.08 13.94 5.55
C ARG A 141 -0.16 13.17 4.25
N VAL A 142 -0.62 11.92 4.34
CA VAL A 142 -1.00 11.11 3.17
C VAL A 142 -2.13 11.79 2.41
N LYS A 143 -3.16 12.32 3.07
CA LYS A 143 -4.26 13.05 2.40
C LYS A 143 -3.79 14.31 1.69
N LEU A 144 -2.89 15.08 2.31
CA LEU A 144 -2.28 16.24 1.66
C LEU A 144 -1.51 15.83 0.39
N ASN A 145 -0.74 14.74 0.45
CA ASN A 145 -0.04 14.21 -0.72
C ASN A 145 -0.99 13.70 -1.81
N ASP A 146 -2.07 12.99 -1.42
CA ASP A 146 -3.10 12.50 -2.34
C ASP A 146 -3.81 13.65 -3.07
N LEU A 147 -3.98 14.80 -2.39
CA LEU A 147 -4.52 16.04 -2.96
C LEU A 147 -3.49 16.84 -3.78
N GLY A 148 -2.25 16.37 -3.88
CA GLY A 148 -1.17 17.02 -4.65
C GLY A 148 -0.37 18.07 -3.88
N TYR A 149 -0.67 18.30 -2.59
CA TYR A 149 0.05 19.23 -1.72
C TYR A 149 1.30 18.57 -1.12
N SER A 150 2.27 18.25 -1.99
CA SER A 150 3.55 17.71 -1.56
C SER A 150 4.52 18.83 -1.14
N LEU A 151 5.36 18.56 -0.13
CA LEU A 151 6.51 19.40 0.18
C LEU A 151 7.55 19.25 -0.95
N LYS A 152 7.43 20.02 -2.04
CA LYS A 152 8.50 20.11 -3.06
C LYS A 152 9.80 20.53 -2.38
N ARG A 153 10.85 19.70 -2.40
CA ARG A 153 12.17 20.13 -1.93
C ARG A 153 12.54 21.42 -2.67
N VAL A 154 12.75 22.53 -1.95
CA VAL A 154 13.14 23.79 -2.59
C VAL A 154 14.51 23.53 -3.21
N SER A 155 14.62 23.70 -4.53
CA SER A 155 15.92 23.72 -5.18
C SER A 155 16.69 24.90 -4.60
N ASN A 156 17.73 24.64 -3.82
CA ASN A 156 18.68 25.67 -3.44
C ASN A 156 19.19 26.30 -4.74
N ILE A 157 18.73 27.52 -5.04
CA ILE A 157 19.31 28.33 -6.10
C ILE A 157 20.77 28.48 -5.71
N GLN A 158 21.68 27.91 -6.51
CA GLN A 158 23.11 28.06 -6.32
C GLN A 158 23.41 29.55 -6.15
N SER A 159 23.93 29.94 -4.99
CA SER A 159 24.40 31.30 -4.77
C SER A 159 25.47 31.59 -5.82
N ARG A 160 25.22 32.58 -6.69
CA ARG A 160 26.24 33.10 -7.59
C ARG A 160 27.34 33.69 -6.72
N LYS A 161 28.47 32.99 -6.61
CA LYS A 161 29.70 33.57 -6.08
C LYS A 161 30.01 34.80 -6.95
N SER A 162 30.08 35.98 -6.33
CA SER A 162 30.54 37.20 -6.98
C SER A 162 32.00 37.02 -7.37
N THR A 163 32.28 36.89 -8.67
CA THR A 163 33.64 37.00 -9.22
C THR A 163 33.91 38.49 -9.47
N HIS A 164 34.62 39.15 -8.55
CA HIS A 164 35.22 40.45 -8.85
C HIS A 164 36.54 40.20 -9.59
N ASN A 165 36.49 40.25 -10.94
CA ASN A 165 37.66 40.13 -11.79
C ASN A 165 38.32 41.51 -11.99
N GLN A 166 39.64 41.48 -12.09
CA GLN A 166 40.60 42.57 -12.06
C GLN A 166 40.37 43.67 -13.11
N ARG A 167 40.84 44.89 -12.83
CA ARG A 167 41.18 45.88 -13.87
C ARG A 167 42.61 46.39 -13.65
N ASN A 168 43.45 46.08 -14.61
CA ASN A 168 44.77 46.69 -14.84
C ASN A 168 44.62 48.17 -15.15
N PHE A 169 45.50 49.01 -14.59
CA PHE A 169 46.34 49.98 -15.28
C PHE A 169 47.64 50.15 -14.49
#